data_AF-A0A9P6TI66-F1
#
_entry.id   AF-A0A9P6TI66-F1
#
_cell.length_a   1.000
_cell.length_b   1.000
_cell.length_c   1.000
_cell.angle_alpha   90.00
_cell.angle_beta   90.00
_cell.angle_gamma   90.00
#
_symmetry.space_group_name_H-M   'P 1'
#
loop_
_entity.id
_entity.type
_entity.pdbx_description
1 polymer ?
#
loop_
_entity_poly.entity_id
_entity_poly.type
_entity_poly.pdbx_seq_one_letter_code
_entity_poly.pdbx_strand_id
1 'polypeptide(L)'
;MEPYNPYLSIDDRRPGDPRTLSWLPINCLLYADDVALVGRADEIQKLLLGAEIHSRLLGYQWNPAKCEVLNAPTDYRFTLYGNELPTCTVFRYLGIPFTKSGIDPDLLMRHSNDKAVNSMLSLRNCGVHMYGFGLAPALRAYKIFVRPIIEYGLAILHLTRKGLTEAERSQGRCLRLCLRRNPASPVGTIQVAVLAALPCIYTRARTLQAKFLFRAEKLPDDTLLKCMIPQLQAHHSKTTWVKLRRNVLWKEAHKLRDRVDPPKDPIHEALRLAQQRDIDALLNQKNPLVTIERGLRLPVWDPVLLLPCTNLERHRLVKWRIAWLPPTYSDPPIVCQCTQLKPNREHFRTCRLTSAAMDNLVLALRPYPPPDMHPVDYALNLLPRQVPSRFGLWINMWQRLLVVLHQIDQATSVDTFEPEPPPGALLLAAYNKKRKQKHS
;
A
#
# COMPACT_ATOMS: atom_id res chain seq x y z
N MET A 1 25.45 5.35 52.71
CA MET A 1 25.07 5.35 51.28
C MET A 1 24.08 6.49 51.09
N GLU A 2 24.47 7.56 50.42
CA GLU A 2 23.51 8.59 50.03
C GLU A 2 22.63 8.07 48.88
N PRO A 3 21.32 8.38 48.87
CA PRO A 3 20.43 7.98 47.79
C PRO A 3 20.79 8.74 46.51
N TYR A 4 20.97 8.00 45.42
CA TYR A 4 21.17 8.55 44.08
C TYR A 4 19.96 9.42 43.70
N ASN A 5 20.20 10.72 43.50
CA ASN A 5 19.20 11.67 43.02
C ASN A 5 19.34 11.81 41.49
N PRO A 6 18.39 11.31 40.68
CA PRO A 6 18.42 11.43 39.22
C PRO A 6 18.13 12.86 38.71
N TYR A 7 17.87 13.82 39.61
CA TYR A 7 17.53 15.21 39.30
C TYR A 7 18.56 16.23 39.79
N LEU A 8 19.84 15.86 39.93
CA LEU A 8 20.89 16.85 40.20
C LEU A 8 20.79 17.99 39.17
N SER A 9 20.31 19.13 39.66
CA SER A 9 20.20 20.36 38.89
C SER A 9 21.56 21.06 38.88
N ILE A 10 21.68 22.09 38.04
CA ILE A 10 22.94 22.80 37.71
C ILE A 10 23.73 23.30 38.93
N ASP A 11 23.12 23.41 40.11
CA ASP A 11 23.67 24.11 41.28
C ASP A 11 24.38 23.22 42.33
N ASP A 12 24.33 21.89 42.24
CA ASP A 12 24.85 21.00 43.31
C ASP A 12 26.36 20.65 43.21
N ARG A 13 27.22 21.57 42.78
CA ARG A 13 28.65 21.28 42.54
C ARG A 13 29.52 21.26 43.81
N ARG A 14 30.34 20.22 43.97
CA ARG A 14 31.62 20.27 44.71
C ARG A 14 32.79 20.13 43.72
N PRO A 15 33.77 21.06 43.71
CA PRO A 15 34.95 20.93 42.86
C PRO A 15 35.82 19.73 43.28
N GLY A 16 36.11 18.81 42.35
CA GLY A 16 37.09 17.73 42.54
C GLY A 16 36.58 16.28 42.55
N ASP A 17 35.28 16.02 42.32
CA ASP A 17 34.76 14.65 42.25
C ASP A 17 34.99 14.03 40.85
N PRO A 18 35.76 12.93 40.70
CA PRO A 18 35.96 12.24 39.42
C PRO A 18 34.67 11.65 38.82
N ARG A 19 33.55 11.64 39.56
CA ARG A 19 32.20 11.28 39.07
C ARG A 19 31.49 12.42 38.34
N THR A 20 32.09 13.60 38.25
CA THR A 20 31.56 14.65 37.37
C THR A 20 31.81 14.25 35.91
N LEU A 21 30.80 13.66 35.28
CA LEU A 21 30.63 13.69 33.83
C LEU A 21 30.61 15.18 33.43
N SER A 22 31.78 15.73 33.10
CA SER A 22 31.89 17.05 32.48
C SER A 22 30.88 17.14 31.35
N TRP A 23 30.06 18.20 31.30
CA TRP A 23 29.05 18.51 30.28
C TRP A 23 29.26 17.75 28.97
N LEU A 24 28.76 16.52 28.89
CA LEU A 24 28.83 15.72 27.70
C LEU A 24 27.47 15.87 27.04
N PRO A 25 27.34 16.66 25.97
CA PRO A 25 26.08 16.74 25.25
C PRO A 25 25.69 15.33 24.81
N ILE A 26 24.61 14.79 25.40
CA ILE A 26 24.13 13.45 25.07
C ILE A 26 23.45 13.53 23.72
N ASN A 27 24.21 13.25 22.67
CA ASN A 27 23.71 13.13 21.31
C ASN A 27 23.33 11.68 21.05
N CYS A 28 22.12 11.29 21.46
CA CYS A 28 21.63 9.95 21.25
C CYS A 28 20.20 9.92 20.68
N LEU A 29 19.89 8.81 20.01
CA LEU A 29 18.54 8.43 19.62
C LEU A 29 18.17 7.16 20.40
N LEU A 30 17.03 7.19 21.07
CA LEU A 30 16.57 6.12 21.94
C LEU A 30 15.25 5.55 21.41
N TYR A 31 15.19 4.22 21.25
CA TYR A 31 13.95 3.50 20.99
C TYR A 31 14.00 2.13 21.66
N ALA A 32 13.29 1.98 22.78
CA ALA A 32 13.43 0.78 23.63
C ALA A 32 14.91 0.50 23.96
N ASP A 33 15.40 -0.71 23.68
CA ASP A 33 16.81 -1.12 23.83
C ASP A 33 17.71 -0.69 22.65
N ASP A 34 17.12 -0.26 21.52
CA ASP A 34 17.87 0.26 20.37
C ASP A 34 18.32 1.71 20.61
N VAL A 35 19.57 1.85 21.06
CA VAL A 35 20.23 3.15 21.29
C VAL A 35 21.28 3.42 20.22
N ALA A 36 21.20 4.60 19.59
CA ALA A 36 22.24 5.10 18.69
C ALA A 36 22.92 6.31 19.30
N LEU A 37 24.25 6.23 19.48
CA LEU A 37 25.09 7.35 19.90
C LEU A 37 25.67 8.03 18.66
N VAL A 38 25.63 9.36 18.60
CA VAL A 38 26.08 10.15 17.44
C VAL A 38 27.03 11.23 17.91
N GLY A 39 28.27 11.24 17.42
CA GLY A 39 29.24 12.24 17.87
C GLY A 39 30.60 12.03 17.23
N ARG A 40 31.57 12.84 17.67
CA ARG A 40 32.98 12.67 17.30
C ARG A 40 33.60 11.49 18.06
N ALA A 41 34.70 10.95 17.53
CA ALA A 41 35.32 9.76 18.10
C ALA A 41 35.70 9.91 19.59
N ASP A 42 36.23 11.08 19.97
CA ASP A 42 36.58 11.41 21.35
C ASP A 42 35.37 11.53 22.30
N GLU A 43 34.20 11.87 21.76
CA GLU A 43 32.93 11.97 22.50
C GLU A 43 32.25 10.61 22.63
N ILE A 44 32.27 9.79 21.57
CA ILE A 44 31.59 8.49 21.55
C ILE A 44 32.15 7.55 22.63
N GLN A 45 33.47 7.48 22.82
CA GLN A 45 34.02 6.60 23.88
C GLN A 45 33.58 7.05 25.29
N LYS A 46 33.46 8.37 25.52
CA LYS A 46 32.94 8.91 26.78
C LYS A 46 31.46 8.60 26.96
N LEU A 47 30.67 8.69 25.88
CA LEU A 47 29.25 8.29 25.89
C LEU A 47 29.08 6.78 26.17
N LEU A 48 29.93 5.92 25.59
CA LEU A 48 29.92 4.48 25.86
C LEU A 48 30.21 4.17 27.33
N LEU A 49 31.20 4.84 27.92
CA LEU A 49 31.48 4.73 29.35
C LEU A 49 30.28 5.19 30.20
N GLY A 50 29.65 6.31 29.82
CA GLY A 50 28.43 6.78 30.46
C GLY A 50 27.28 5.76 30.37
N ALA A 51 27.11 5.12 29.21
CA ALA A 51 26.10 4.08 29.00
C ALA A 51 26.36 2.83 29.85
N GLU A 52 27.63 2.47 30.07
CA GLU A 52 28.06 1.38 30.94
C GLU A 52 27.85 1.69 32.44
N ILE A 53 28.13 2.92 32.87
CA ILE A 53 27.83 3.35 34.23
C ILE A 53 26.33 3.34 34.47
N HIS A 54 25.56 3.93 33.54
CA HIS A 54 24.10 3.98 33.60
C HIS A 54 23.46 2.59 33.66
N SER A 55 23.92 1.65 32.83
CA SER A 55 23.37 0.29 32.82
C SER A 55 23.63 -0.46 34.13
N ARG A 56 24.84 -0.35 34.68
CA ARG A 56 25.18 -0.91 36.00
C ARG A 56 24.33 -0.32 37.12
N LEU A 57 24.12 0.99 37.12
CA LEU A 57 23.29 1.66 38.13
C LEU A 57 21.83 1.20 38.10
N LEU A 58 21.30 0.92 36.91
CA LEU A 58 19.91 0.49 36.72
C LEU A 58 19.73 -1.03 36.62
N GLY A 59 20.79 -1.82 36.84
CA GLY A 59 20.71 -3.28 36.91
C GLY A 59 20.44 -3.98 35.58
N TYR A 60 20.86 -3.41 34.45
CA TYR A 60 20.81 -4.07 33.14
C TYR A 60 22.18 -4.03 32.44
N GLN A 61 22.31 -4.77 31.33
CA GLN A 61 23.56 -4.77 30.55
C GLN A 61 23.25 -4.64 29.06
N TRP A 62 23.99 -3.75 28.39
CA TRP A 62 24.05 -3.70 26.93
C TRP A 62 24.73 -4.97 26.40
N ASN A 63 24.39 -5.40 25.19
CA ASN A 63 25.02 -6.55 24.55
C ASN A 63 26.06 -6.08 23.51
N PRO A 64 27.38 -6.08 23.80
CA PRO A 64 28.40 -5.60 22.88
C PRO A 64 28.41 -6.34 21.54
N ALA A 65 28.02 -7.63 21.52
CA ALA A 65 27.98 -8.43 20.29
C ALA A 65 26.87 -8.01 19.32
N LYS A 66 25.89 -7.22 19.78
CA LYS A 66 24.85 -6.60 18.94
C LYS A 66 25.13 -5.13 18.64
N CYS A 67 26.18 -4.55 19.21
CA CYS A 67 26.57 -3.17 18.97
C CYS A 67 27.56 -3.10 17.81
N GLU A 68 27.43 -2.08 16.97
CA GLU A 68 28.32 -1.85 15.84
C GLU A 68 28.64 -0.36 15.73
N VAL A 69 29.83 -0.04 15.21
CA VAL A 69 30.25 1.34 14.98
C VAL A 69 30.29 1.64 13.49
N LEU A 70 29.44 2.56 13.06
CA LEU A 70 29.47 3.11 11.70
C LEU A 70 30.47 4.26 11.62
N ASN A 71 31.29 4.29 10.56
CA ASN A 71 32.22 5.39 10.28
C ASN A 71 33.28 5.62 11.38
N ALA A 72 33.79 4.54 11.98
CA ALA A 72 34.91 4.62 12.92
C ALA A 72 36.20 5.11 12.22
N PRO A 73 37.03 5.94 12.89
CA PRO A 73 38.40 6.22 12.44
C PRO A 73 39.22 4.93 12.35
N THR A 74 40.13 4.82 11.39
CA THR A 74 40.97 3.62 11.21
C THR A 74 41.83 3.29 12.43
N ASP A 75 42.26 4.33 13.14
CA ASP A 75 43.26 4.23 14.20
C ASP A 75 42.62 4.24 15.59
N TYR A 76 41.29 4.17 15.67
CA TYR A 76 40.55 4.24 16.91
C TYR A 76 39.62 3.05 17.09
N ARG A 77 39.73 2.37 18.24
CA ARG A 77 38.87 1.25 18.62
C ARG A 77 37.97 1.68 19.77
N PHE A 78 36.68 1.42 19.62
CA PHE A 78 35.68 1.71 20.64
C PHE A 78 35.43 0.49 21.49
N THR A 79 35.24 0.69 22.80
CA THR A 79 34.98 -0.40 23.74
C THR A 79 33.75 -0.16 24.60
N LEU A 80 33.05 -1.25 24.94
CA LEU A 80 31.92 -1.26 25.86
C LEU A 80 32.08 -2.46 26.83
N TYR A 81 32.17 -2.19 28.15
CA TYR A 81 32.59 -3.17 29.16
C TYR A 81 33.94 -3.82 28.85
N GLY A 82 34.87 -3.06 28.26
CA GLY A 82 36.17 -3.58 27.81
C GLY A 82 36.12 -4.45 26.55
N ASN A 83 34.93 -4.74 25.99
CA ASN A 83 34.82 -5.46 24.72
C ASN A 83 34.93 -4.49 23.56
N GLU A 84 35.81 -4.79 22.60
CA GLU A 84 35.93 -4.01 21.37
C GLU A 84 34.67 -4.15 20.51
N LEU A 85 34.13 -3.03 20.04
CA LEU A 85 32.96 -3.01 19.18
C LEU A 85 33.36 -3.18 17.70
N PRO A 86 32.70 -4.09 16.96
CA PRO A 86 32.95 -4.25 15.54
C PRO A 86 32.57 -2.99 14.75
N THR A 87 33.31 -2.73 13.67
CA THR A 87 32.99 -1.63 12.75
C THR A 87 32.16 -2.15 11.58
N CYS A 88 31.28 -1.30 11.06
CA CYS A 88 30.42 -1.62 9.92
C CYS A 88 30.42 -0.50 8.86
N THR A 89 30.11 -0.87 7.62
CA THR A 89 29.88 0.08 6.52
C THR A 89 28.41 0.44 6.34
N VAL A 90 27.52 -0.42 6.85
CA VAL A 90 26.07 -0.24 6.87
C VAL A 90 25.56 -0.56 8.26
N PHE A 91 24.92 0.40 8.91
CA PHE A 91 24.26 0.22 10.20
C PHE A 91 22.75 0.27 10.04
N ARG A 92 22.02 -0.69 10.62
CA ARG A 92 20.54 -0.72 10.54
C ARG A 92 19.95 -0.20 11.85
N TYR A 93 19.38 0.99 11.81
CA TYR A 93 18.64 1.55 12.95
C TYR A 93 17.14 1.55 12.65
N LEU A 94 16.36 0.87 13.49
CA LEU A 94 14.91 0.67 13.29
C LEU A 94 14.58 0.13 11.89
N GLY A 95 15.42 -0.76 11.34
CA GLY A 95 15.26 -1.31 10.00
C GLY A 95 15.61 -0.37 8.83
N ILE A 96 16.04 0.86 9.10
CA ILE A 96 16.54 1.80 8.08
C ILE A 96 18.06 1.67 7.97
N PRO A 97 18.63 1.38 6.77
CA PRO A 97 20.06 1.25 6.58
C PRO A 97 20.73 2.62 6.45
N PHE A 98 21.78 2.84 7.24
CA PHE A 98 22.64 4.02 7.23
C PHE A 98 24.03 3.63 6.74
N THR A 99 24.60 4.47 5.90
CA THR A 99 26.01 4.45 5.50
C THR A 99 26.68 5.71 6.03
N LYS A 100 28.00 5.86 5.79
CA LYS A 100 28.70 7.13 6.06
C LYS A 100 28.06 8.37 5.41
N SER A 101 27.25 8.18 4.36
CA SER A 101 26.54 9.24 3.64
C SER A 101 25.10 9.47 4.13
N GLY A 102 24.67 8.80 5.20
CA GLY A 102 23.29 8.81 5.71
C GLY A 102 22.47 7.62 5.21
N ILE A 103 21.15 7.77 5.18
CA ILE A 103 20.24 6.68 4.77
C ILE A 103 20.56 6.24 3.33
N ASP A 104 20.69 4.93 3.12
CA ASP A 104 20.81 4.32 1.79
C ASP A 104 19.42 3.91 1.27
N PRO A 105 18.80 4.70 0.37
CA PRO A 105 17.45 4.42 -0.11
C PRO A 105 17.42 3.17 -1.01
N ASP A 106 18.48 2.91 -1.76
CA ASP A 106 18.53 1.81 -2.72
C ASP A 106 18.66 0.47 -1.98
N LEU A 107 19.46 0.43 -0.91
CA LEU A 107 19.53 -0.75 -0.04
C LEU A 107 18.22 -0.99 0.71
N LEU A 108 17.59 0.07 1.24
CA LEU A 108 16.28 -0.05 1.90
C LEU A 108 15.23 -0.59 0.94
N MET A 109 15.15 -0.03 -0.27
CA MET A 109 14.15 -0.42 -1.25
C MET A 109 14.35 -1.84 -1.76
N ARG A 110 15.58 -2.26 -2.05
CA ARG A 110 15.87 -3.65 -2.43
C ARG A 110 15.39 -4.63 -1.37
N HIS A 111 15.82 -4.44 -0.12
CA HIS A 111 15.42 -5.30 1.00
C HIS A 111 13.90 -5.33 1.20
N SER A 112 13.25 -4.17 1.19
CA SER A 112 11.80 -4.05 1.43
C SER A 112 10.99 -4.68 0.30
N ASN A 113 11.41 -4.49 -0.96
CA ASN A 113 10.79 -5.08 -2.14
C ASN A 113 10.88 -6.61 -2.11
N ASP A 114 12.07 -7.17 -1.84
CA ASP A 114 12.27 -8.61 -1.79
C ASP A 114 11.49 -9.23 -0.62
N LYS A 115 11.54 -8.61 0.57
CA LYS A 115 10.76 -9.05 1.73
C LYS A 115 9.26 -9.02 1.47
N ALA A 116 8.75 -8.00 0.79
CA ALA A 116 7.33 -7.91 0.45
C ALA A 116 6.90 -9.02 -0.51
N VAL A 117 7.66 -9.26 -1.58
CA VAL A 117 7.36 -10.33 -2.54
C VAL A 117 7.41 -11.70 -1.86
N ASN A 118 8.42 -11.96 -1.03
CA ASN A 118 8.53 -13.22 -0.28
C ASN A 118 7.40 -13.39 0.72
N SER A 119 7.01 -12.33 1.43
CA SER A 119 5.86 -12.37 2.35
C SER A 119 4.55 -12.70 1.60
N MET A 120 4.35 -12.11 0.42
CA MET A 120 3.18 -12.44 -0.42
C MET A 120 3.24 -13.87 -0.97
N LEU A 121 4.43 -14.38 -1.29
CA LEU A 121 4.63 -15.78 -1.69
C LEU A 121 4.23 -16.74 -0.56
N SER A 122 4.66 -16.48 0.68
CA SER A 122 4.26 -17.26 1.85
C SER A 122 2.74 -17.26 2.04
N LEU A 123 2.10 -16.09 1.97
CA LEU A 123 0.64 -15.98 2.05
C LEU A 123 -0.05 -16.76 0.92
N ARG A 124 0.44 -16.64 -0.32
CA ARG A 124 -0.07 -17.40 -1.46
C ARG A 124 -0.03 -18.90 -1.21
N ASN A 125 1.05 -19.41 -0.63
CA ASN A 125 1.19 -20.85 -0.32
C ASN A 125 0.20 -21.32 0.75
N CYS A 126 -0.28 -20.41 1.62
CA CYS A 126 -1.37 -20.67 2.55
C CYS A 126 -2.78 -20.52 1.94
N GLY A 127 -2.90 -20.44 0.62
CA GLY A 127 -4.19 -20.30 -0.08
C GLY A 127 -4.71 -18.86 -0.20
N VAL A 128 -3.93 -17.85 0.19
CA VAL A 128 -4.28 -16.42 0.06
C VAL A 128 -4.10 -15.96 -1.39
N HIS A 129 -4.97 -16.44 -2.27
CA HIS A 129 -5.01 -16.09 -3.69
C HIS A 129 -6.41 -16.31 -4.29
N MET A 130 -6.62 -15.87 -5.53
CA MET A 130 -7.89 -15.91 -6.27
C MET A 130 -8.60 -17.28 -6.26
N TYR A 131 -7.84 -18.37 -6.40
CA TYR A 131 -8.39 -19.75 -6.45
C TYR A 131 -8.45 -20.45 -5.09
N GLY A 132 -8.10 -19.77 -4.00
CA GLY A 132 -8.10 -20.30 -2.64
C GLY A 132 -9.15 -19.58 -1.82
N PHE A 133 -8.73 -18.76 -0.85
CA PHE A 133 -9.64 -17.89 -0.09
C PHE A 133 -10.33 -16.80 -0.94
N GLY A 134 -9.93 -16.61 -2.20
CA GLY A 134 -10.51 -15.66 -3.12
C GLY A 134 -9.69 -14.40 -3.29
N LEU A 135 -9.99 -13.63 -4.34
CA LEU A 135 -9.19 -12.44 -4.68
C LEU A 135 -9.36 -11.33 -3.63
N ALA A 136 -10.58 -11.13 -3.11
CA ALA A 136 -10.83 -10.04 -2.17
C ALA A 136 -10.06 -10.20 -0.85
N PRO A 137 -10.06 -11.38 -0.19
CA PRO A 137 -9.18 -11.62 0.95
C PRO A 137 -7.69 -11.51 0.60
N ALA A 138 -7.26 -11.97 -0.58
CA ALA A 138 -5.86 -11.86 -1.01
C ALA A 138 -5.41 -10.41 -1.17
N LEU A 139 -6.18 -9.57 -1.84
CA LEU A 139 -5.90 -8.14 -1.98
C LEU A 139 -5.95 -7.41 -0.63
N ARG A 140 -6.79 -7.87 0.29
CA ARG A 140 -6.88 -7.32 1.66
C ARG A 140 -5.63 -7.68 2.46
N ALA A 141 -5.19 -8.94 2.41
CA ALA A 141 -3.96 -9.39 3.06
C ALA A 141 -2.74 -8.65 2.48
N TYR A 142 -2.67 -8.48 1.16
CA TYR A 142 -1.66 -7.65 0.52
C TYR A 142 -1.69 -6.23 1.09
N LYS A 143 -2.86 -5.57 1.09
CA LYS A 143 -3.00 -4.18 1.55
C LYS A 143 -2.62 -3.99 3.02
N ILE A 144 -2.97 -4.95 3.89
CA ILE A 144 -2.79 -4.85 5.34
C ILE A 144 -1.39 -5.28 5.78
N PHE A 145 -0.85 -6.37 5.25
CA PHE A 145 0.36 -6.99 5.78
C PHE A 145 1.58 -6.81 4.87
N VAL A 146 1.40 -6.84 3.55
CA VAL A 146 2.53 -6.85 2.60
C VAL A 146 2.89 -5.45 2.11
N ARG A 147 1.89 -4.69 1.68
CA ARG A 147 2.09 -3.34 1.13
C ARG A 147 2.82 -2.42 2.10
N PRO A 148 2.55 -2.43 3.43
CA PRO A 148 3.32 -1.62 4.38
C PRO A 148 4.83 -1.93 4.38
N ILE A 149 5.24 -3.15 4.02
CA ILE A 149 6.66 -3.51 3.92
C ILE A 149 7.33 -2.70 2.79
N ILE A 150 6.67 -2.57 1.63
CA ILE A 150 7.14 -1.73 0.50
C ILE A 150 7.10 -0.25 0.88
N GLU A 151 6.09 0.16 1.65
CA GLU A 151 5.88 1.55 2.04
C GLU A 151 6.83 2.04 3.14
N TYR A 152 7.54 1.12 3.80
CA TYR A 152 8.44 1.45 4.91
C TYR A 152 9.53 2.42 4.47
N GLY A 153 9.65 3.56 5.17
CA GLY A 153 10.58 4.64 4.84
C GLY A 153 10.12 5.63 3.76
N LEU A 154 9.05 5.35 2.99
CA LEU A 154 8.58 6.28 1.93
C LEU A 154 8.13 7.64 2.46
N ALA A 155 7.70 7.70 3.73
CA ALA A 155 7.28 8.93 4.38
C ALA A 155 8.42 9.96 4.56
N ILE A 156 9.65 9.47 4.70
CA ILE A 156 10.83 10.29 5.00
C ILE A 156 11.84 10.33 3.86
N LEU A 157 11.73 9.45 2.86
CA LEU A 157 12.65 9.38 1.73
C LEU A 157 12.09 10.01 0.47
N HIS A 158 12.96 10.71 -0.26
CA HIS A 158 12.70 11.13 -1.63
C HIS A 158 13.37 10.16 -2.60
N LEU A 159 12.60 9.20 -3.11
CA LEU A 159 13.09 8.19 -4.04
C LEU A 159 13.33 8.77 -5.45
N THR A 160 14.34 8.22 -6.13
CA THR A 160 14.54 8.46 -7.56
C THR A 160 13.41 7.84 -8.39
N ARG A 161 13.27 8.26 -9.65
CA ARG A 161 12.32 7.65 -10.59
C ARG A 161 12.55 6.13 -10.73
N LYS A 162 13.81 5.70 -10.72
CA LYS A 162 14.20 4.28 -10.76
C LYS A 162 13.68 3.54 -9.53
N GLY A 163 13.94 4.05 -8.32
CA GLY A 163 13.47 3.44 -7.07
C GLY A 163 11.94 3.34 -6.99
N LEU A 164 11.22 4.37 -7.43
CA LEU A 164 9.75 4.34 -7.52
C LEU A 164 9.24 3.30 -8.51
N THR A 165 9.91 3.17 -9.67
CA THR A 165 9.57 2.17 -10.69
C THR A 165 9.78 0.75 -10.17
N GLU A 166 10.86 0.52 -9.41
CA GLU A 166 11.15 -0.79 -8.80
C GLU A 166 10.14 -1.14 -7.69
N ALA A 167 9.75 -0.16 -6.87
CA ALA A 167 8.70 -0.34 -5.87
C ALA A 167 7.34 -0.65 -6.51
N GLU A 168 6.98 0.05 -7.59
CA GLU A 168 5.75 -0.23 -8.36
C GLU A 168 5.80 -1.63 -8.99
N ARG A 169 6.96 -2.03 -9.51
CA ARG A 169 7.16 -3.39 -10.04
C ARG A 169 6.94 -4.44 -8.95
N SER A 170 7.38 -4.18 -7.72
CA SER A 170 7.17 -5.06 -6.58
C SER A 170 5.70 -5.15 -6.15
N GLN A 171 4.97 -4.03 -6.17
CA GLN A 171 3.50 -4.05 -6.05
C GLN A 171 2.88 -4.94 -7.13
N GLY A 172 3.26 -4.74 -8.40
CA GLY A 172 2.78 -5.56 -9.51
C GLY A 172 3.07 -7.06 -9.34
N ARG A 173 4.27 -7.43 -8.87
CA ARG A 173 4.63 -8.82 -8.55
C ARG A 173 3.71 -9.40 -7.47
N CYS A 174 3.46 -8.67 -6.39
CA CYS A 174 2.56 -9.11 -5.32
C CYS A 174 1.10 -9.26 -5.80
N LEU A 175 0.61 -8.35 -6.64
CA LEU A 175 -0.72 -8.45 -7.22
C LEU A 175 -0.86 -9.65 -8.16
N ARG A 176 0.17 -9.99 -8.94
CA ARG A 176 0.20 -11.23 -9.74
C ARG A 176 0.12 -12.47 -8.85
N LEU A 177 0.77 -12.46 -7.68
CA LEU A 177 0.67 -13.56 -6.71
C LEU A 177 -0.74 -13.70 -6.14
N CYS A 178 -1.45 -12.59 -5.88
CA CYS A 178 -2.87 -12.62 -5.49
C CYS A 178 -3.75 -13.30 -6.55
N LEU A 179 -3.38 -13.20 -7.83
CA LEU A 179 -4.05 -13.85 -8.95
C LEU A 179 -3.58 -15.29 -9.21
N ARG A 180 -2.70 -15.83 -8.35
CA ARG A 180 -2.01 -17.13 -8.52
C ARG A 180 -1.23 -17.21 -9.85
N ARG A 181 -0.71 -16.07 -10.33
CA ARG A 181 0.13 -16.00 -11.53
C ARG A 181 1.60 -15.99 -11.15
N ASN A 182 2.46 -16.32 -12.12
CA ASN A 182 3.89 -16.14 -11.98
C ASN A 182 4.17 -14.63 -11.78
N PRO A 183 4.93 -14.21 -10.74
CA PRO A 183 5.23 -12.79 -10.51
C PRO A 183 6.00 -12.12 -11.67
N ALA A 184 6.70 -12.89 -12.50
CA ALA A 184 7.37 -12.43 -13.72
C ALA A 184 6.46 -12.33 -14.96
N SER A 185 5.20 -12.76 -14.88
CA SER A 185 4.24 -12.70 -15.98
C SER A 185 4.09 -11.26 -16.53
N PRO A 186 3.94 -11.06 -17.85
CA PRO A 186 3.77 -9.72 -18.45
C PRO A 186 2.39 -9.10 -18.19
N VAL A 187 1.43 -9.85 -17.63
CA VAL A 187 0.04 -9.41 -17.49
C VAL A 187 -0.10 -8.15 -16.64
N GLY A 188 -0.70 -7.10 -17.19
CA GLY A 188 -0.97 -5.85 -16.47
C GLY A 188 -1.76 -6.06 -15.18
N THR A 189 -1.37 -5.33 -14.13
CA THR A 189 -2.01 -5.41 -12.79
C THR A 189 -2.78 -4.15 -12.42
N ILE A 190 -2.83 -3.15 -13.32
CA ILE A 190 -3.49 -1.87 -13.09
C ILE A 190 -4.97 -2.08 -12.75
N GLN A 191 -5.68 -2.92 -13.52
CA GLN A 191 -7.10 -3.20 -13.26
C GLN A 191 -7.29 -3.81 -11.86
N VAL A 192 -6.42 -4.74 -11.47
CA VAL A 192 -6.49 -5.43 -10.17
C VAL A 192 -6.19 -4.47 -9.01
N ALA A 193 -5.21 -3.58 -9.18
CA ALA A 193 -4.93 -2.53 -8.21
C ALA A 193 -6.17 -1.63 -8.01
N VAL A 194 -6.80 -1.22 -9.11
CA VAL A 194 -8.00 -0.38 -9.09
C VAL A 194 -9.18 -1.08 -8.42
N LEU A 195 -9.40 -2.39 -8.64
CA LEU A 195 -10.45 -3.14 -7.94
C LEU A 195 -10.34 -3.08 -6.42
N ALA A 196 -9.13 -2.99 -5.86
CA ALA A 196 -8.90 -2.90 -4.41
C ALA A 196 -8.59 -1.48 -3.92
N ALA A 197 -8.85 -0.46 -4.75
CA ALA A 197 -8.52 0.94 -4.45
C ALA A 197 -7.06 1.12 -4.03
N LEU A 198 -6.15 0.47 -4.75
CA LEU A 198 -4.72 0.54 -4.50
C LEU A 198 -4.12 1.62 -5.40
N PRO A 199 -3.73 2.79 -4.86
CA PRO A 199 -2.99 3.77 -5.65
C PRO A 199 -1.62 3.20 -6.03
N CYS A 200 -1.03 3.71 -7.10
CA CYS A 200 0.38 3.44 -7.40
C CYS A 200 1.28 3.93 -6.25
N ILE A 201 2.47 3.35 -6.16
CA ILE A 201 3.46 3.64 -5.13
C ILE A 201 3.89 5.12 -5.18
N TYR A 202 3.94 5.74 -6.37
CA TYR A 202 4.23 7.16 -6.50
C TYR A 202 3.22 8.04 -5.74
N THR A 203 1.93 7.88 -6.04
CA THR A 203 0.85 8.63 -5.37
C THR A 203 0.83 8.33 -3.87
N ARG A 204 1.12 7.08 -3.51
CA ARG A 204 1.19 6.66 -2.11
C ARG A 204 2.37 7.28 -1.35
N ALA A 205 3.57 7.30 -1.92
CA ALA A 205 4.75 7.93 -1.33
C ALA A 205 4.49 9.41 -1.05
N ARG A 206 3.93 10.14 -2.03
CA ARG A 206 3.54 11.54 -1.85
C ARG A 206 2.52 11.74 -0.73
N THR A 207 1.54 10.84 -0.64
CA THR A 207 0.53 10.86 0.43
C THR A 207 1.18 10.69 1.80
N LEU A 208 2.10 9.72 1.94
CA LEU A 208 2.82 9.44 3.18
C LEU A 208 3.71 10.61 3.60
N GLN A 209 4.46 11.18 2.66
CA GLN A 209 5.31 12.35 2.91
C GLN A 209 4.49 13.57 3.33
N ALA A 210 3.37 13.84 2.66
CA ALA A 210 2.50 14.96 3.03
C ALA A 210 1.93 14.78 4.45
N LYS A 211 1.49 13.56 4.79
CA LYS A 211 1.03 13.24 6.16
C LYS A 211 2.13 13.40 7.19
N PHE A 212 3.35 12.97 6.87
CA PHE A 212 4.51 13.14 7.73
C PHE A 212 4.81 14.61 8.00
N LEU A 213 4.90 15.44 6.95
CA LEU A 213 5.17 16.87 7.06
C LEU A 213 4.09 17.59 7.89
N PHE A 214 2.82 17.30 7.62
CA PHE A 214 1.70 17.90 8.36
C PHE A 214 1.71 17.49 9.84
N ARG A 215 2.15 16.26 10.16
CA ARG A 215 2.35 15.83 11.55
C ARG A 215 3.54 16.53 12.20
N ALA A 216 4.64 16.70 11.46
CA ALA A 216 5.85 17.33 11.98
C ALA A 216 5.63 18.79 12.40
N GLU A 217 4.74 19.52 11.72
CA GLU A 217 4.35 20.89 12.10
C GLU A 217 3.64 20.97 13.45
N LYS A 218 2.89 19.91 13.79
CA LYS A 218 2.07 19.82 15.02
C LYS A 218 2.80 19.16 16.18
N LEU A 219 4.08 18.85 16.02
CA LEU A 219 4.87 18.32 17.14
C LEU A 219 5.09 19.42 18.19
N PRO A 220 5.11 19.05 19.48
CA PRO A 220 5.55 19.94 20.55
C PRO A 220 6.96 20.51 20.31
N ASP A 221 7.18 21.72 20.83
CA ASP A 221 8.41 22.51 20.60
C ASP A 221 9.66 21.89 21.20
N ASP A 222 9.52 21.00 22.19
CA ASP A 222 10.59 20.26 22.84
C ASP A 222 10.99 18.96 22.11
N THR A 223 10.25 18.55 21.08
CA THR A 223 10.61 17.36 20.31
C THR A 223 11.86 17.60 19.46
N LEU A 224 12.75 16.59 19.39
CA LEU A 224 14.00 16.68 18.63
C LEU A 224 13.79 17.18 17.19
N LEU A 225 12.81 16.61 16.47
CA LEU A 225 12.55 17.01 15.09
C LEU A 225 12.17 18.50 15.02
N LYS A 226 11.30 18.99 15.92
CA LYS A 226 10.86 20.38 15.94
C LYS A 226 12.01 21.34 16.25
N CYS A 227 12.86 21.01 17.22
CA CYS A 227 14.10 21.72 17.53
C CYS A 227 15.08 21.77 16.34
N MET A 228 15.14 20.71 15.54
CA MET A 228 16.06 20.62 14.39
C MET A 228 15.54 21.33 13.14
N ILE A 229 14.22 21.58 13.01
CA ILE A 229 13.63 22.17 11.80
C ILE A 229 14.32 23.48 11.37
N PRO A 230 14.58 24.47 12.24
CA PRO A 230 15.26 25.71 11.86
C PRO A 230 16.63 25.46 11.21
N GLN A 231 17.44 24.57 11.78
CA GLN A 231 18.74 24.19 11.23
C GLN A 231 18.61 23.46 9.89
N LEU A 232 17.66 22.52 9.80
CA LEU A 232 17.37 21.79 8.55
C LEU A 232 16.90 22.70 7.42
N GLN A 233 16.27 23.83 7.75
CA GLN A 233 15.83 24.86 6.80
C GLN A 233 16.97 25.80 6.39
N ALA A 234 17.87 26.15 7.30
CA ALA A 234 19.03 26.99 7.01
C ALA A 234 20.02 26.33 6.04
N HIS A 235 20.11 25.00 6.04
CA HIS A 235 20.96 24.28 5.10
C HIS A 235 20.44 24.35 3.65
N HIS A 236 21.24 24.95 2.76
CA HIS A 236 20.93 25.09 1.34
C HIS A 236 20.74 23.74 0.61
N SER A 237 19.55 23.58 0.02
CA SER A 237 19.09 22.65 -1.04
C SER A 237 19.36 21.13 -0.97
N LYS A 238 20.26 20.61 -0.12
CA LYS A 238 20.70 19.21 -0.14
C LYS A 238 20.01 18.30 0.88
N THR A 239 19.36 18.84 1.91
CA THR A 239 18.76 18.01 2.97
C THR A 239 17.51 17.26 2.48
N THR A 240 17.26 16.09 3.06
CA THR A 240 16.03 15.32 2.82
C THR A 240 14.79 16.14 3.19
N TRP A 241 14.86 16.93 4.26
CA TRP A 241 13.79 17.82 4.70
C TRP A 241 13.36 18.83 3.62
N VAL A 242 14.32 19.52 3.00
CA VAL A 242 14.04 20.49 1.92
C VAL A 242 13.41 19.80 0.70
N LYS A 243 13.86 18.58 0.36
CA LYS A 243 13.28 17.79 -0.73
C LYS A 243 11.83 17.39 -0.43
N LEU A 244 11.52 16.97 0.80
CA LEU A 244 10.18 16.59 1.21
C LEU A 244 9.19 17.76 1.10
N ARG A 245 9.59 18.98 1.49
CA ARG A 245 8.75 20.20 1.39
C ARG A 245 8.36 20.59 -0.05
N ARG A 246 8.98 19.99 -1.07
CA ARG A 246 8.55 20.16 -2.48
C ARG A 246 7.27 19.37 -2.81
N ASN A 247 6.77 18.55 -1.88
CA ASN A 247 5.56 17.77 -2.05
C ASN A 247 4.35 18.67 -2.33
N VAL A 248 3.69 18.45 -3.48
CA VAL A 248 2.57 19.31 -3.90
C VAL A 248 1.33 19.10 -3.03
N LEU A 249 1.08 17.89 -2.53
CA LEU A 249 -0.10 17.61 -1.71
C LEU A 249 -0.03 18.35 -0.38
N TRP A 250 1.17 18.41 0.20
CA TRP A 250 1.44 19.22 1.39
C TRP A 250 1.20 20.71 1.11
N LYS A 251 1.73 21.24 -0.01
CA LYS A 251 1.50 22.65 -0.40
C LYS A 251 0.04 22.97 -0.68
N GLU A 252 -0.69 22.09 -1.36
CA GLU A 252 -2.12 22.27 -1.63
C GLU A 252 -2.95 22.19 -0.34
N ALA A 253 -2.59 21.31 0.61
CA ALA A 253 -3.23 21.26 1.92
C ALA A 253 -3.05 22.56 2.70
N HIS A 254 -1.88 23.21 2.63
CA HIS A 254 -1.69 24.55 3.20
C HIS A 254 -2.61 25.59 2.56
N LYS A 255 -2.65 25.64 1.22
CA LYS A 255 -3.55 26.57 0.51
C LYS A 255 -5.02 26.36 0.88
N LEU A 256 -5.44 25.13 1.14
CA LEU A 256 -6.80 24.80 1.57
C LEU A 256 -7.06 25.24 3.02
N ARG A 257 -6.08 25.03 3.91
CA ARG A 257 -6.15 25.44 5.31
C ARG A 257 -6.24 26.96 5.47
N ASP A 258 -5.56 27.71 4.61
CA ASP A 258 -5.48 29.16 4.69
C ASP A 258 -6.67 29.87 3.97
N ARG A 259 -7.71 29.13 3.59
CA ARG A 259 -8.96 29.69 3.03
C ARG A 259 -9.83 30.33 4.11
N VAL A 260 -10.73 31.22 3.68
CA VAL A 260 -11.75 31.86 4.54
C VAL A 260 -12.65 30.81 5.21
N ASP A 261 -13.05 29.77 4.48
CA ASP A 261 -13.77 28.61 5.00
C ASP A 261 -12.96 27.33 4.74
N PRO A 262 -12.08 26.93 5.69
CA PRO A 262 -11.19 25.80 5.49
C PRO A 262 -11.92 24.47 5.71
N PRO A 263 -11.62 23.44 4.90
CA PRO A 263 -12.18 22.10 5.13
C PRO A 263 -11.70 21.53 6.47
N LYS A 264 -12.54 20.70 7.10
CA LYS A 264 -12.23 20.01 8.38
C LYS A 264 -10.90 19.24 8.34
N ASP A 265 -10.60 18.62 7.20
CA ASP A 265 -9.34 17.92 6.96
C ASP A 265 -8.72 18.39 5.62
N PRO A 266 -7.84 19.41 5.65
CA PRO A 266 -7.22 19.95 4.44
C PRO A 266 -6.36 18.95 3.69
N ILE A 267 -5.73 17.99 4.38
CA ILE A 267 -4.90 16.98 3.71
C ILE A 267 -5.76 15.93 3.02
N HIS A 268 -6.86 15.51 3.64
CA HIS A 268 -7.84 14.63 3.00
C HIS A 268 -8.43 15.28 1.75
N GLU A 269 -8.80 16.55 1.84
CA GLU A 269 -9.38 17.29 0.71
C GLU A 269 -8.37 17.50 -0.42
N ALA A 270 -7.10 17.83 -0.10
CA ALA A 270 -6.03 17.90 -1.10
C ALA A 270 -5.83 16.59 -1.85
N LEU A 271 -5.89 15.45 -1.15
CA LEU A 271 -5.79 14.12 -1.74
C LEU A 271 -6.97 13.82 -2.67
N ARG A 272 -8.19 14.16 -2.24
CA ARG A 272 -9.41 13.97 -3.04
C ARG A 272 -9.36 14.77 -4.33
N LEU A 273 -8.96 16.04 -4.26
CA LEU A 273 -8.81 16.91 -5.43
C LEU A 273 -7.71 16.42 -6.39
N ALA A 274 -6.57 15.97 -5.84
CA ALA A 274 -5.50 15.40 -6.66
C ALA A 274 -5.95 14.14 -7.40
N GLN A 275 -6.68 13.24 -6.74
CA GLN A 275 -7.24 12.04 -7.36
C GLN A 275 -8.21 12.40 -8.49
N GLN A 276 -9.09 13.39 -8.27
CA GLN A 276 -10.01 13.84 -9.30
C GLN A 276 -9.27 14.40 -10.52
N ARG A 277 -8.25 15.25 -10.30
CA ARG A 277 -7.38 15.78 -11.37
C ARG A 277 -6.71 14.66 -12.17
N ASP A 278 -6.21 13.61 -11.50
CA ASP A 278 -5.59 12.47 -12.17
C ASP A 278 -6.62 11.72 -13.05
N ILE A 279 -7.85 11.54 -12.56
CA ILE A 279 -8.94 10.90 -13.33
C ILE A 279 -9.31 11.75 -14.54
N ASP A 280 -9.50 13.07 -14.35
CA ASP A 280 -9.86 14.00 -15.41
C ASP A 280 -8.77 14.07 -16.49
N ALA A 281 -7.50 14.11 -16.08
CA ALA A 281 -6.37 14.09 -17.00
C ALA A 281 -6.33 12.81 -17.86
N LEU A 282 -6.66 11.65 -17.27
CA LEU A 282 -6.72 10.40 -18.02
C LEU A 282 -7.95 10.32 -18.93
N LEU A 283 -9.08 10.90 -18.54
CA LEU A 283 -10.28 10.99 -19.38
C LEU A 283 -10.05 11.84 -20.64
N ASN A 284 -9.19 12.86 -20.54
CA ASN A 284 -8.84 13.74 -21.64
C ASN A 284 -7.74 13.18 -22.58
N GLN A 285 -7.24 11.97 -22.34
CA GLN A 285 -6.25 11.34 -23.22
C GLN A 285 -6.91 10.80 -24.50
N LYS A 286 -6.18 10.85 -25.63
CA LYS A 286 -6.65 10.30 -26.91
C LYS A 286 -7.00 8.80 -26.84
N ASN A 287 -6.28 8.04 -26.02
CA ASN A 287 -6.51 6.62 -25.76
C ASN A 287 -6.55 6.40 -24.24
N PRO A 288 -7.73 6.46 -23.60
CA PRO A 288 -7.83 6.32 -22.16
C PRO A 288 -7.41 4.91 -21.72
N LEU A 289 -6.97 4.78 -20.45
CA LEU A 289 -6.66 3.48 -19.88
C LEU A 289 -7.90 2.59 -19.85
N VAL A 290 -7.72 1.29 -20.04
CA VAL A 290 -8.79 0.26 -19.99
C VAL A 290 -9.66 0.34 -18.72
N THR A 291 -9.11 0.82 -17.60
CA THR A 291 -9.89 1.03 -16.37
C THR A 291 -10.98 2.09 -16.54
N ILE A 292 -10.71 3.13 -17.31
CA ILE A 292 -11.61 4.25 -17.58
C ILE A 292 -12.70 3.86 -18.54
N GLU A 293 -12.37 3.13 -19.60
CA GLU A 293 -13.34 2.51 -20.52
C GLU A 293 -14.34 1.64 -19.75
N ARG A 294 -13.87 1.00 -18.68
CA ARG A 294 -14.70 0.18 -17.79
C ARG A 294 -15.42 0.95 -16.70
N GLY A 295 -15.29 2.28 -16.65
CA GLY A 295 -15.94 3.12 -15.65
C GLY A 295 -15.36 3.01 -14.23
N LEU A 296 -14.18 2.42 -14.07
CA LEU A 296 -13.46 2.37 -12.79
C LEU A 296 -12.81 3.73 -12.49
N ARG A 297 -13.62 4.69 -12.03
CA ARG A 297 -13.21 6.08 -11.83
C ARG A 297 -12.99 6.46 -10.36
N LEU A 298 -13.24 5.57 -9.40
CA LEU A 298 -13.15 5.91 -7.98
C LEU A 298 -12.20 4.97 -7.25
N PRO A 299 -11.41 5.48 -6.28
CA PRO A 299 -10.53 4.69 -5.44
C PRO A 299 -11.34 4.02 -4.31
N VAL A 300 -12.31 3.20 -4.69
CA VAL A 300 -13.12 2.38 -3.79
C VAL A 300 -12.99 0.92 -4.18
N TRP A 301 -13.21 0.03 -3.21
CA TRP A 301 -13.24 -1.40 -3.52
C TRP A 301 -14.39 -1.66 -4.49
N ASP A 302 -14.09 -2.33 -5.60
CA ASP A 302 -15.08 -2.65 -6.60
C ASP A 302 -16.10 -3.66 -6.03
N PRO A 303 -17.41 -3.41 -6.17
CA PRO A 303 -18.46 -4.32 -5.72
C PRO A 303 -18.30 -5.77 -6.16
N VAL A 304 -17.67 -6.06 -7.31
CA VAL A 304 -17.43 -7.44 -7.77
C VAL A 304 -16.61 -8.28 -6.79
N LEU A 305 -15.80 -7.62 -5.94
CA LEU A 305 -15.00 -8.28 -4.91
C LEU A 305 -15.81 -8.57 -3.64
N LEU A 306 -16.92 -7.87 -3.43
CA LEU A 306 -17.60 -7.78 -2.13
C LEU A 306 -18.99 -8.42 -2.12
N LEU A 307 -19.68 -8.41 -3.26
CA LEU A 307 -21.05 -8.89 -3.33
C LEU A 307 -21.12 -10.42 -3.15
N PRO A 308 -22.15 -10.92 -2.43
CA PRO A 308 -22.40 -12.35 -2.28
C PRO A 308 -22.63 -13.02 -3.64
N CYS A 309 -21.81 -14.02 -3.93
CA CYS A 309 -21.85 -14.86 -5.12
C CYS A 309 -21.00 -16.11 -4.87
N THR A 310 -21.15 -17.11 -5.73
CA THR A 310 -20.32 -18.32 -5.71
C THR A 310 -18.88 -17.96 -6.11
N ASN A 311 -17.94 -18.88 -5.86
CA ASN A 311 -16.56 -18.67 -6.29
C ASN A 311 -16.43 -18.59 -7.82
N LEU A 312 -17.20 -19.40 -8.56
CA LEU A 312 -17.20 -19.42 -10.02
C LEU A 312 -17.83 -18.14 -10.61
N GLU A 313 -18.97 -17.70 -10.08
CA GLU A 313 -19.57 -16.40 -10.42
C GLU A 313 -18.57 -15.25 -10.19
N ARG A 314 -17.91 -15.23 -9.02
CA ARG A 314 -16.89 -14.22 -8.70
C ARG A 314 -15.71 -14.25 -9.66
N HIS A 315 -15.25 -15.44 -10.05
CA HIS A 315 -14.17 -15.57 -11.04
C HIS A 315 -14.56 -14.96 -12.38
N ARG A 316 -15.76 -15.23 -12.89
CA ARG A 316 -16.23 -14.65 -14.16
C ARG A 316 -16.36 -13.13 -14.09
N LEU A 317 -16.95 -12.60 -13.02
CA LEU A 317 -17.06 -11.16 -12.77
C LEU A 317 -15.68 -10.49 -12.78
N VAL A 318 -14.74 -11.03 -12.01
CA VAL A 318 -13.39 -10.47 -11.93
C VAL A 318 -12.68 -10.59 -13.28
N LYS A 319 -12.69 -11.77 -13.92
CA LYS A 319 -12.04 -11.99 -15.23
C LYS A 319 -12.58 -11.01 -16.27
N TRP A 320 -13.90 -10.82 -16.36
CA TRP A 320 -14.50 -9.83 -17.24
C TRP A 320 -14.01 -8.42 -16.92
N ARG A 321 -14.03 -8.02 -15.65
CA ARG A 321 -13.63 -6.69 -15.18
C ARG A 321 -12.16 -6.39 -15.44
N ILE A 322 -11.29 -7.40 -15.48
CA ILE A 322 -9.84 -7.26 -15.73
C ILE A 322 -9.39 -7.66 -17.15
N ALA A 323 -10.30 -7.78 -18.12
CA ALA A 323 -9.99 -8.07 -19.54
C ALA A 323 -9.59 -9.52 -19.85
N TRP A 324 -9.82 -10.45 -18.93
CA TRP A 324 -9.40 -11.84 -19.08
C TRP A 324 -10.49 -12.76 -19.61
N LEU A 325 -11.73 -12.27 -19.72
CA LEU A 325 -12.81 -12.94 -20.41
C LEU A 325 -13.28 -12.05 -21.57
N PRO A 326 -13.31 -12.57 -22.82
CA PRO A 326 -12.72 -13.84 -23.25
C PRO A 326 -11.19 -13.86 -23.03
N PRO A 327 -10.53 -15.02 -22.87
CA PRO A 327 -9.09 -15.06 -22.65
C PRO A 327 -8.38 -14.60 -23.93
N THR A 328 -7.77 -13.43 -23.87
CA THR A 328 -7.20 -12.74 -25.04
C THR A 328 -5.81 -13.23 -25.45
N TYR A 329 -5.14 -14.01 -24.59
CA TYR A 329 -3.75 -14.47 -24.76
C TYR A 329 -3.63 -15.98 -24.55
N SER A 330 -4.44 -16.76 -25.25
CA SER A 330 -4.30 -18.22 -25.29
C SER A 330 -3.53 -18.63 -26.55
N ASP A 331 -2.69 -19.65 -26.40
CA ASP A 331 -2.10 -20.40 -27.50
C ASP A 331 -2.45 -21.88 -27.29
N PRO A 332 -3.28 -22.51 -28.14
CA PRO A 332 -3.89 -21.96 -29.37
C PRO A 332 -4.91 -20.83 -29.11
N PRO A 333 -5.19 -19.98 -30.12
CA PRO A 333 -6.16 -18.90 -30.00
C PRO A 333 -7.54 -19.47 -29.70
N ILE A 334 -8.21 -18.90 -28.69
CA ILE A 334 -9.58 -19.32 -28.35
C ILE A 334 -10.53 -19.04 -29.50
N VAL A 335 -11.35 -20.04 -29.77
CA VAL A 335 -12.41 -20.01 -30.75
C VAL A 335 -13.71 -20.07 -29.99
N CYS A 336 -14.63 -19.13 -30.26
CA CYS A 336 -15.96 -19.25 -29.73
C CYS A 336 -16.66 -20.45 -30.37
N GLN A 337 -17.52 -21.16 -29.63
CA GLN A 337 -18.33 -22.24 -30.17
C GLN A 337 -19.26 -21.80 -31.32
N CYS A 338 -19.47 -20.49 -31.52
CA CYS A 338 -20.11 -19.94 -32.72
C CYS A 338 -19.15 -19.78 -33.92
N THR A 339 -17.97 -20.41 -33.86
CA THR A 339 -16.87 -20.40 -34.83
C THR A 339 -16.13 -19.07 -35.00
N GLN A 340 -16.38 -18.07 -34.15
CA GLN A 340 -15.61 -16.82 -34.17
C GLN A 340 -14.18 -17.07 -33.67
N LEU A 341 -13.19 -16.75 -34.50
CA LEU A 341 -11.78 -16.73 -34.10
C LEU A 341 -11.49 -15.49 -33.25
N LYS A 342 -10.72 -15.68 -32.16
CA LYS A 342 -10.30 -14.61 -31.25
C LYS A 342 -11.48 -13.71 -30.84
N PRO A 343 -12.54 -14.30 -30.24
CA PRO A 343 -13.70 -13.52 -29.84
C PRO A 343 -13.23 -12.42 -28.89
N ASN A 344 -13.79 -11.22 -29.04
CA ASN A 344 -13.55 -10.09 -28.15
C ASN A 344 -14.85 -9.74 -27.42
N ARG A 345 -14.84 -8.69 -26.61
CA ARG A 345 -16.03 -8.29 -25.84
C ARG A 345 -17.18 -7.90 -26.75
N GLU A 346 -16.89 -7.18 -27.82
CA GLU A 346 -17.90 -6.69 -28.75
C GLU A 346 -18.57 -7.83 -29.51
N HIS A 347 -17.82 -8.88 -29.84
CA HIS A 347 -18.40 -10.10 -30.40
C HIS A 347 -19.54 -10.66 -29.55
N PHE A 348 -19.40 -10.68 -28.21
CA PHE A 348 -20.44 -11.23 -27.32
C PHE A 348 -21.69 -10.37 -27.20
N ARG A 349 -21.67 -9.13 -27.73
CA ARG A 349 -22.89 -8.32 -27.86
C ARG A 349 -23.87 -8.94 -28.85
N THR A 350 -23.38 -9.54 -29.93
CA THR A 350 -24.20 -10.06 -31.05
C THR A 350 -24.01 -11.56 -31.31
N CYS A 351 -23.15 -12.24 -30.53
CA CYS A 351 -22.93 -13.68 -30.66
C CYS A 351 -24.23 -14.47 -30.45
N ARG A 352 -24.55 -15.38 -31.38
CA ARG A 352 -25.77 -16.21 -31.34
C ARG A 352 -25.94 -17.03 -30.07
N LEU A 353 -24.85 -17.34 -29.36
CA LEU A 353 -24.87 -18.14 -28.14
C LEU A 353 -25.15 -17.30 -26.89
N THR A 354 -24.97 -15.98 -26.95
CA THR A 354 -25.10 -15.07 -25.80
C THR A 354 -26.12 -13.96 -26.02
N SER A 355 -26.55 -13.72 -27.26
CA SER A 355 -27.42 -12.59 -27.65
C SER A 355 -28.73 -12.59 -26.87
N ALA A 356 -29.41 -13.73 -26.75
CA ALA A 356 -30.66 -13.82 -25.99
C ALA A 356 -30.49 -13.46 -24.50
N ALA A 357 -29.38 -13.86 -23.86
CA ALA A 357 -29.09 -13.46 -22.49
C ALA A 357 -28.68 -11.99 -22.40
N MET A 358 -27.96 -11.48 -23.41
CA MET A 358 -27.54 -10.08 -23.49
C MET A 358 -28.76 -9.15 -23.61
N ASP A 359 -29.71 -9.48 -24.49
CA ASP A 359 -30.96 -8.73 -24.66
C ASP A 359 -31.76 -8.72 -23.36
N ASN A 360 -31.84 -9.88 -22.69
CA ASN A 360 -32.45 -10.01 -21.38
C ASN A 360 -31.78 -9.13 -20.33
N LEU A 361 -30.44 -9.02 -20.32
CA LEU A 361 -29.71 -8.11 -19.43
C LEU A 361 -30.04 -6.65 -19.76
N VAL A 362 -30.00 -6.27 -21.04
CA VAL A 362 -30.33 -4.89 -21.49
C VAL A 362 -31.74 -4.49 -21.05
N LEU A 363 -32.72 -5.39 -21.16
CA LEU A 363 -34.09 -5.14 -20.70
C LEU A 363 -34.20 -4.89 -19.20
N ALA A 364 -33.29 -5.45 -18.39
CA ALA A 364 -33.26 -5.28 -16.94
C ALA A 364 -32.46 -4.06 -16.47
N LEU A 365 -31.70 -3.41 -17.36
CA LEU A 365 -30.90 -2.23 -17.03
C LEU A 365 -31.76 -0.96 -17.05
N ARG A 366 -31.72 -0.19 -15.96
CA ARG A 366 -32.34 1.12 -15.84
C ARG A 366 -31.35 2.10 -15.20
N PRO A 367 -30.98 3.22 -15.87
CA PRO A 367 -31.31 3.56 -17.26
C PRO A 367 -30.74 2.55 -18.28
N TYR A 368 -31.15 2.66 -19.54
CA TYR A 368 -30.58 1.84 -20.62
C TYR A 368 -29.10 2.19 -20.85
N PRO A 369 -28.25 1.22 -21.22
CA PRO A 369 -26.84 1.48 -21.49
C PRO A 369 -26.68 2.42 -22.70
N PRO A 370 -25.73 3.37 -22.66
CA PRO A 370 -25.33 4.13 -23.85
C PRO A 370 -24.89 3.22 -25.01
N PRO A 371 -25.07 3.63 -26.28
CA PRO A 371 -24.72 2.80 -27.45
C PRO A 371 -23.24 2.38 -27.49
N ASP A 372 -22.36 3.27 -27.04
CA ASP A 372 -20.90 3.13 -26.99
C ASP A 372 -20.41 2.30 -25.80
N MET A 373 -21.28 1.97 -24.84
CA MET A 373 -20.91 1.20 -23.66
C MET A 373 -21.40 -0.24 -23.74
N HIS A 374 -20.50 -1.19 -23.50
CA HIS A 374 -20.86 -2.60 -23.44
C HIS A 374 -21.85 -2.86 -22.27
N PRO A 375 -22.99 -3.57 -22.48
CA PRO A 375 -24.03 -3.73 -21.46
C PRO A 375 -23.53 -4.35 -20.15
N VAL A 376 -22.62 -5.33 -20.24
CA VAL A 376 -21.99 -5.94 -19.05
C VAL A 376 -21.14 -4.92 -18.27
N ASP A 377 -20.37 -4.06 -18.94
CA ASP A 377 -19.58 -3.03 -18.24
C ASP A 377 -20.47 -1.97 -17.59
N TYR A 378 -21.52 -1.57 -18.29
CA TYR A 378 -22.55 -0.69 -17.74
C TYR A 378 -23.20 -1.30 -16.50
N ALA A 379 -23.62 -2.57 -16.57
CA ALA A 379 -24.21 -3.29 -15.44
C ALA A 379 -23.25 -3.38 -14.25
N LEU A 380 -21.96 -3.65 -14.48
CA LEU A 380 -20.94 -3.70 -13.43
C LEU A 380 -20.74 -2.34 -12.76
N ASN A 381 -20.88 -1.24 -13.51
CA ASN A 381 -20.77 0.12 -12.96
C ASN A 381 -22.01 0.55 -12.16
N LEU A 382 -23.16 -0.10 -12.36
CA LEU A 382 -24.37 0.11 -11.56
C LEU A 382 -24.40 -0.71 -10.27
N LEU A 383 -23.40 -1.56 -10.01
CA LEU A 383 -23.41 -2.40 -8.83
C LEU A 383 -23.34 -1.57 -7.54
N PRO A 384 -24.18 -1.89 -6.54
CA PRO A 384 -24.16 -1.22 -5.26
C PRO A 384 -22.92 -1.66 -4.48
N ARG A 385 -22.33 -0.72 -3.74
CA ARG A 385 -21.13 -0.99 -2.91
C ARG A 385 -21.37 -1.97 -1.77
N GLN A 386 -22.62 -2.09 -1.34
CA GLN A 386 -23.07 -3.01 -0.31
C GLN A 386 -24.38 -3.62 -0.77
N VAL A 387 -24.70 -4.80 -0.25
CA VAL A 387 -25.99 -5.45 -0.53
C VAL A 387 -27.12 -4.50 -0.09
N PRO A 388 -27.96 -4.00 -1.02
CA PRO A 388 -29.02 -3.07 -0.69
C PRO A 388 -30.02 -3.66 0.31
N SER A 389 -30.63 -2.80 1.12
CA SER A 389 -31.69 -3.20 2.06
C SER A 389 -33.01 -3.52 1.35
N ARG A 390 -33.26 -2.95 0.17
CA ARG A 390 -34.37 -3.25 -0.73
C ARG A 390 -33.84 -3.71 -2.07
N PHE A 391 -34.31 -4.88 -2.52
CA PHE A 391 -33.70 -5.59 -3.64
C PHE A 391 -34.02 -5.01 -5.03
N GLY A 392 -35.13 -4.29 -5.16
CA GLY A 392 -35.50 -3.50 -6.34
C GLY A 392 -35.34 -4.24 -7.67
N LEU A 393 -35.14 -3.48 -8.75
CA LEU A 393 -34.82 -4.01 -10.09
C LEU A 393 -33.40 -4.59 -10.17
N TRP A 394 -32.55 -4.30 -9.17
CA TRP A 394 -31.15 -4.67 -9.17
C TRP A 394 -30.93 -6.19 -9.08
N ILE A 395 -31.74 -6.93 -8.33
CA ILE A 395 -31.58 -8.39 -8.26
C ILE A 395 -31.84 -9.07 -9.61
N ASN A 396 -32.84 -8.60 -10.35
CA ASN A 396 -33.16 -9.14 -11.67
C ASN A 396 -31.99 -8.87 -12.64
N MET A 397 -31.44 -7.65 -12.59
CA MET A 397 -30.24 -7.31 -13.36
C MET A 397 -29.03 -8.16 -12.95
N TRP A 398 -28.81 -8.38 -11.65
CA TRP A 398 -27.69 -9.19 -11.13
C TRP A 398 -27.75 -10.64 -11.64
N GLN A 399 -28.91 -11.28 -11.56
CA GLN A 399 -29.08 -12.65 -12.06
C GLN A 399 -28.80 -12.73 -13.57
N ARG A 400 -29.35 -11.79 -14.35
CA ARG A 400 -29.14 -11.74 -15.81
C ARG A 400 -27.69 -11.47 -16.19
N LEU A 401 -27.01 -10.60 -15.44
CA LEU A 401 -25.58 -10.34 -15.60
C LEU A 401 -24.75 -11.62 -15.40
N LEU A 402 -25.04 -12.38 -14.34
CA LEU A 402 -24.35 -13.63 -14.06
C LEU A 402 -24.63 -14.70 -15.12
N VAL A 403 -25.86 -14.79 -15.64
CA VAL A 403 -26.21 -15.67 -16.77
C VAL A 403 -25.41 -15.33 -18.01
N VAL A 404 -25.33 -14.05 -18.40
CA VAL A 404 -24.54 -13.61 -19.56
C VAL A 404 -23.08 -14.02 -19.40
N LEU A 405 -22.49 -13.75 -18.23
CA LEU A 405 -21.09 -14.11 -17.98
C LEU A 405 -20.84 -15.61 -17.98
N HIS A 406 -21.80 -16.40 -17.48
CA HIS A 406 -21.73 -17.86 -17.54
C HIS A 406 -21.77 -18.37 -18.99
N GLN A 407 -22.70 -17.86 -19.82
CA GLN A 407 -22.77 -18.24 -21.23
C GLN A 407 -21.54 -17.82 -22.03
N ILE A 408 -20.95 -16.66 -21.75
CA ILE A 408 -19.69 -16.23 -22.39
C ILE A 408 -18.56 -17.20 -22.03
N ASP A 409 -18.46 -17.61 -20.75
CA ASP A 409 -17.46 -18.56 -20.28
C ASP A 409 -17.66 -19.93 -20.95
N GLN A 410 -18.90 -20.42 -21.04
CA GLN A 410 -19.24 -21.65 -21.77
C GLN A 410 -18.88 -21.54 -23.26
N ALA A 411 -19.29 -20.46 -23.93
CA ALA A 411 -19.05 -20.26 -25.35
C ALA A 411 -17.56 -20.14 -25.72
N THR A 412 -16.67 -19.96 -24.74
CA THR A 412 -15.22 -19.85 -24.94
C THR A 412 -14.41 -20.96 -24.25
N SER A 413 -15.09 -21.89 -23.60
CA SER A 413 -14.48 -23.04 -22.94
C SER A 413 -14.69 -24.31 -23.77
N VAL A 414 -13.73 -25.22 -23.66
CA VAL A 414 -13.81 -26.60 -24.16
C VAL A 414 -14.14 -27.60 -23.04
N ASP A 415 -14.12 -27.14 -21.79
CA ASP A 415 -14.33 -27.98 -20.61
C ASP A 415 -15.82 -28.17 -20.30
N THR A 416 -16.18 -29.36 -19.83
CA THR A 416 -17.49 -29.61 -19.22
C THR A 416 -17.56 -28.93 -17.86
N PHE A 417 -18.60 -28.11 -17.66
CA PHE A 417 -18.82 -27.40 -16.41
C PHE A 417 -19.48 -28.32 -15.39
N GLU A 418 -18.96 -28.32 -14.16
CA GLU A 418 -19.64 -28.91 -13.01
C GLU A 418 -21.00 -28.23 -12.80
N PRO A 419 -22.02 -28.95 -12.28
CA PRO A 419 -23.31 -28.36 -11.96
C PRO A 419 -23.17 -27.19 -10.98
N GLU A 420 -23.62 -26.01 -11.41
CA GLU A 420 -23.63 -24.79 -10.59
C GLU A 420 -25.03 -24.50 -10.06
N PRO A 421 -25.15 -23.90 -8.86
CA PRO A 421 -26.44 -23.40 -8.41
C PRO A 421 -26.95 -22.31 -9.37
N PRO A 422 -28.28 -22.06 -9.42
CA PRO A 422 -28.84 -21.03 -10.28
C PRO A 422 -28.16 -19.66 -10.06
N PRO A 423 -27.81 -18.94 -11.13
CA PRO A 423 -27.12 -17.66 -11.03
C PRO A 423 -27.79 -16.69 -10.04
N GLY A 424 -27.02 -16.20 -9.07
CA GLY A 424 -27.49 -15.26 -8.04
C GLY A 424 -28.22 -15.88 -6.85
N ALA A 425 -28.33 -17.22 -6.74
CA ALA A 425 -29.01 -17.91 -5.65
C ALA A 425 -28.46 -17.53 -4.25
N LEU A 426 -27.13 -17.38 -4.12
CA LEU A 426 -26.51 -17.03 -2.83
C LEU A 426 -26.86 -15.63 -2.35
N LEU A 427 -27.00 -14.67 -3.27
CA LEU A 427 -27.42 -13.32 -2.93
C LEU A 427 -28.87 -13.29 -2.44
N LEU A 428 -29.75 -14.06 -3.10
CA LEU A 428 -31.15 -14.22 -2.70
C LEU A 428 -31.27 -14.88 -1.31
N ALA A 429 -30.44 -15.89 -1.02
CA ALA A 429 -30.37 -16.50 0.30
C ALA A 429 -29.88 -15.50 1.38
N ALA A 430 -28.83 -14.74 1.08
CA ALA A 430 -28.29 -13.72 1.98
C ALA A 430 -29.33 -12.61 2.28
N TYR A 431 -30.14 -12.23 1.29
CA TYR A 431 -31.25 -11.31 1.48
C TYR A 431 -32.29 -11.84 2.45
N ASN A 432 -32.79 -13.05 2.19
CA ASN A 432 -33.85 -13.66 2.97
C ASN A 432 -33.43 -13.81 4.44
N LYS A 433 -32.14 -14.10 4.69
CA LYS A 433 -31.56 -14.11 6.03
C LYS A 433 -31.59 -12.73 6.70
N LYS A 434 -31.15 -11.66 6.00
CA LYS A 434 -31.19 -10.28 6.53
C LYS A 434 -32.61 -9.78 6.78
N ARG A 435 -33.59 -10.18 5.96
CA ARG A 435 -35.01 -9.82 6.15
C ARG A 435 -35.57 -10.46 7.42
N LYS A 436 -35.30 -11.75 7.65
CA LYS A 436 -35.70 -12.45 8.89
C LYS A 436 -35.13 -11.77 10.14
N GLN A 437 -33.86 -11.37 10.10
CA GLN A 437 -33.19 -10.66 11.21
C GLN A 437 -33.69 -9.24 11.49
N LYS A 438 -34.47 -8.62 10.59
CA LYS A 438 -35.08 -7.30 10.81
C LYS A 438 -36.51 -7.36 11.35
N HIS A 439 -37.11 -8.55 11.33
CA HIS A 439 -38.47 -8.80 11.81
C HIS A 439 -38.48 -9.68 13.09
N SER A 440 -37.29 -9.95 13.63
CA SER A 440 -37.04 -10.46 14.99
C SER A 440 -36.32 -9.36 15.75
#